data_AF-A0A427B958-F1
#
_entry.id   AF-A0A427B958-F1
#
_cell.length_a   1.000
_cell.length_b   1.000
_cell.length_c   1.000
_cell.angle_alpha   90.00
_cell.angle_beta   90.00
_cell.angle_gamma   90.00
#
_symmetry.space_group_name_H-M   'P 1'
#
loop_
_entity.id
_entity.type
_entity.pdbx_description
1 polymer ?
#
loop_
_entity_poly.entity_id
_entity_poly.type
_entity_poly.pdbx_seq_one_letter_code
_entity_poly.pdbx_strand_id
1 'polypeptide(L)'
;MQMLSLCLFSNFVYNEIQAVKGDGAICMEAVEKYSDKIHEKLMEMEENINGYLDMVVSKCRPMTNAEKQQLGRRIQKLPGEALGGVVDIIRQTNTSATDFPDDVFVNLEEMDNVTLWRLYFHVQAVAKSKELL
;
A
#
# COMPACT_ATOMS: atom_id res chain seq x y z
N MET A 1 -18.98 28.77 24.56
CA MET A 1 -18.48 28.93 23.17
C MET A 1 -18.35 27.62 22.38
N GLN A 2 -18.34 26.43 23.02
CA GLN A 2 -18.24 25.13 22.32
C GLN A 2 -19.58 24.55 21.82
N MET A 3 -20.71 24.82 22.48
CA MET A 3 -22.03 24.27 22.07
C MET A 3 -22.54 24.79 20.72
N LEU A 4 -22.25 26.05 20.36
CA LEU A 4 -22.62 26.63 19.07
C LEU A 4 -21.89 25.95 17.90
N SER A 5 -20.64 25.52 18.12
CA SER A 5 -19.83 24.84 17.10
C SER A 5 -20.36 23.43 16.79
N LEU A 6 -20.83 22.70 17.80
CA LEU A 6 -21.47 21.39 17.63
C LEU A 6 -22.83 21.50 16.93
N CYS A 7 -23.65 22.50 17.25
CA CYS A 7 -24.91 22.74 16.54
C CYS A 7 -24.70 23.11 15.06
N LEU A 8 -23.66 23.89 14.74
CA LEU A 8 -23.33 24.24 13.36
C LEU A 8 -22.80 23.03 12.58
N PHE A 9 -21.96 22.20 13.18
CA PHE A 9 -21.48 20.96 12.56
C PHE A 9 -22.61 19.95 12.37
N SER A 10 -23.50 19.81 13.37
CA SER A 10 -24.67 18.94 13.27
C SER A 10 -25.66 19.41 12.20
N ASN A 11 -25.87 20.72 12.07
CA ASN A 11 -26.69 21.28 10.99
C ASN A 11 -26.03 21.15 9.62
N PHE A 12 -24.71 21.28 9.53
CA PHE A 12 -23.96 21.07 8.29
C PHE A 12 -24.12 19.62 7.81
N VAL A 13 -23.88 18.64 8.68
CA VAL A 13 -24.05 17.22 8.36
C VAL A 13 -25.53 16.89 8.06
N TYR A 14 -26.48 17.45 8.81
CA TYR A 14 -27.92 17.24 8.56
C TYR A 14 -28.35 17.82 7.20
N ASN A 15 -27.89 19.02 6.85
CA ASN A 15 -28.20 19.63 5.56
C ASN A 15 -27.53 18.91 4.39
N GLU A 16 -26.31 18.39 4.56
CA GLU A 16 -25.64 17.56 3.55
C GLU A 16 -26.40 16.24 3.33
N ILE A 17 -26.83 15.57 4.40
CA ILE A 17 -27.66 14.34 4.31
C ILE A 17 -29.01 14.62 3.65
N GLN A 18 -29.64 15.77 3.94
CA GLN A 18 -30.90 16.15 3.31
C GLN A 18 -30.72 16.60 1.85
N ALA A 19 -29.59 17.20 1.49
CA ALA A 19 -29.23 17.52 0.11
C ALA A 19 -28.97 16.25 -0.73
N VAL A 20 -28.43 15.20 -0.10
CA VAL A 20 -28.27 13.84 -0.65
C VAL A 20 -29.61 13.10 -0.80
N LYS A 21 -30.69 13.61 -0.18
CA LYS A 21 -32.04 13.04 -0.25
C LYS A 21 -32.87 13.52 -1.46
N GLY A 22 -32.31 14.39 -2.30
CA GLY A 22 -32.88 14.80 -3.58
C GLY A 22 -32.56 13.82 -4.71
N ASP A 23 -33.40 13.83 -5.76
CA ASP A 23 -33.36 13.07 -7.01
C ASP A 23 -32.18 12.06 -7.13
N GLY A 24 -32.49 10.76 -7.04
CA GLY A 24 -31.50 9.70 -6.86
C GLY A 24 -30.35 9.68 -7.88
N ALA A 25 -30.53 10.29 -9.07
CA ALA A 25 -29.48 10.50 -10.05
C ALA A 25 -28.41 11.52 -9.58
N ILE A 26 -28.82 12.64 -8.98
CA ILE A 26 -27.92 13.69 -8.45
C ILE A 26 -27.12 13.15 -7.25
N CYS A 27 -27.77 12.34 -6.40
CA CYS A 27 -27.11 11.65 -5.30
C CYS A 27 -26.02 10.69 -5.80
N MET A 28 -26.28 9.94 -6.87
CA MET A 28 -25.33 8.96 -7.42
C MET A 28 -24.12 9.64 -8.07
N GLU A 29 -24.35 10.68 -8.87
CA GLU A 29 -23.29 11.47 -9.50
C GLU A 29 -22.36 12.12 -8.46
N ALA A 30 -22.93 12.66 -7.38
CA ALA A 30 -22.14 13.22 -6.29
C ALA A 30 -21.28 12.15 -5.60
N VAL A 31 -21.85 10.98 -5.28
CA VAL A 31 -21.12 9.87 -4.65
C VAL A 31 -19.99 9.37 -5.53
N GLU A 32 -20.24 9.18 -6.82
CA GLU A 32 -19.23 8.77 -7.81
C GLU A 32 -18.07 9.77 -7.84
N LYS A 33 -18.37 11.06 -7.97
CA LYS A 33 -17.35 12.13 -7.96
C LYS A 33 -16.51 12.14 -6.69
N TYR A 34 -17.11 11.96 -5.51
CA TYR A 34 -16.35 11.91 -4.25
C TYR A 34 -15.52 10.62 -4.14
N SER A 35 -16.06 9.49 -4.60
CA SER A 35 -15.33 8.22 -4.67
C SER A 35 -14.10 8.36 -5.55
N ASP A 36 -14.22 8.94 -6.73
CA ASP A 36 -13.12 9.18 -7.66
C ASP A 36 -12.05 10.08 -7.02
N LYS A 37 -12.48 11.16 -6.36
CA LYS A 37 -11.54 12.08 -5.68
C LYS A 37 -10.80 11.41 -4.53
N ILE A 38 -11.47 10.55 -3.76
CA ILE A 38 -10.83 9.78 -2.70
C ILE A 38 -9.85 8.77 -3.30
N HIS A 39 -10.25 8.10 -4.38
CA HIS A 39 -9.40 7.14 -5.08
C HIS A 39 -8.14 7.82 -5.63
N GLU A 40 -8.28 8.94 -6.33
CA GLU A 40 -7.17 9.76 -6.82
C GLU A 40 -6.22 10.13 -5.67
N LYS A 41 -6.77 10.58 -4.53
CA LYS A 41 -5.94 10.95 -3.38
C LYS A 41 -5.22 9.75 -2.76
N LEU A 42 -5.85 8.59 -2.73
CA LEU A 42 -5.22 7.34 -2.26
C LEU A 42 -4.07 6.94 -3.18
N MET A 43 -4.25 7.00 -4.50
CA MET A 43 -3.20 6.73 -5.48
C MET A 43 -2.02 7.69 -5.30
N GLU A 44 -2.28 9.00 -5.16
CA GLU A 44 -1.23 10.00 -4.90
C GLU A 44 -0.48 9.72 -3.60
N MET A 45 -1.19 9.34 -2.53
CA MET A 45 -0.57 8.98 -1.25
C MET A 45 0.30 7.73 -1.38
N GLU A 46 -0.16 6.70 -2.11
CA GLU A 46 0.59 5.47 -2.36
C GLU A 46 1.88 5.75 -3.15
N GLU A 47 1.80 6.54 -4.23
CA GLU A 47 2.96 6.96 -5.01
C GLU A 47 3.98 7.73 -4.16
N ASN A 48 3.50 8.66 -3.32
CA ASN A 48 4.37 9.41 -2.41
C ASN A 48 5.08 8.50 -1.40
N ILE A 49 4.35 7.56 -0.78
CA ILE A 49 4.94 6.59 0.16
C ILE A 49 5.99 5.74 -0.53
N ASN A 50 5.68 5.24 -1.74
CA ASN A 50 6.63 4.46 -2.54
C ASN A 50 7.87 5.28 -2.88
N GLY A 51 7.71 6.55 -3.27
CA GLY A 51 8.83 7.46 -3.54
C GLY A 51 9.70 7.72 -2.31
N TYR A 52 9.11 7.92 -1.13
CA TYR A 52 9.88 8.06 0.11
C TYR A 52 10.60 6.77 0.49
N LEU A 53 9.93 5.61 0.32
CA LEU A 53 10.55 4.32 0.57
C LEU A 53 11.74 4.10 -0.36
N ASP A 54 11.58 4.35 -1.66
CA ASP A 54 12.65 4.28 -2.66
C ASP A 54 13.83 5.20 -2.31
N MET A 55 13.52 6.43 -1.86
CA MET A 55 14.55 7.35 -1.39
C MET A 55 15.32 6.77 -0.21
N VAL A 56 14.65 6.22 0.80
CA VAL A 56 15.30 5.63 1.98
C VAL A 56 16.14 4.41 1.60
N VAL A 57 15.57 3.46 0.85
CA VAL A 57 16.27 2.22 0.48
C VAL A 57 17.41 2.46 -0.52
N SER A 58 17.35 3.52 -1.34
CA SER A 58 18.46 3.91 -2.23
C SER A 58 19.73 4.29 -1.45
N LYS A 59 19.59 4.65 -0.17
CA LYS A 59 20.72 4.96 0.72
C LYS A 59 21.20 3.74 1.51
N CYS A 60 20.51 2.61 1.44
CA CYS A 60 20.98 1.38 2.05
C CYS A 60 22.18 0.81 1.28
N ARG A 61 23.16 0.29 2.00
CA ARG A 61 24.32 -0.38 1.40
C ARG A 61 23.89 -1.60 0.56
N PRO A 62 24.73 -2.09 -0.36
CA PRO A 62 24.49 -3.37 -1.02
C PRO A 62 24.24 -4.51 -0.01
N MET A 63 23.25 -5.36 -0.28
CA MET A 63 23.09 -6.61 0.45
C MET A 63 24.20 -7.59 0.11
N THR A 64 24.72 -8.25 1.13
CA THR A 64 25.64 -9.37 0.98
C THR A 64 24.87 -10.64 0.58
N ASN A 65 25.55 -11.61 -0.03
CA ASN A 65 24.94 -12.89 -0.41
C ASN A 65 24.35 -13.63 0.80
N ALA A 66 25.00 -13.53 1.97
CA ALA A 66 24.47 -14.10 3.21
C ALA A 66 23.14 -13.47 3.63
N GLU A 67 22.98 -12.15 3.45
CA GLU A 67 21.73 -11.44 3.72
C GLU A 67 20.65 -11.82 2.72
N LYS A 68 20.97 -11.93 1.42
CA LYS A 68 20.04 -12.38 0.39
C LYS A 68 19.52 -13.80 0.69
N GLN A 69 20.41 -14.73 1.04
CA GLN A 69 20.03 -16.08 1.43
C GLN A 69 19.12 -16.10 2.67
N GLN A 70 19.43 -15.27 3.67
CA GLN A 70 18.61 -15.15 4.86
C GLN A 70 17.24 -14.54 4.55
N LEU A 71 17.18 -13.54 3.67
CA LEU A 71 15.94 -12.94 3.20
C LEU A 71 15.07 -13.98 2.50
N GLY A 72 15.62 -14.77 1.58
CA GLY A 72 14.90 -15.86 0.91
C GLY A 72 14.30 -16.86 1.89
N ARG A 73 15.06 -17.29 2.90
CA ARG A 73 14.55 -18.17 3.96
C ARG A 73 13.42 -17.54 4.78
N ARG A 74 13.43 -16.23 4.99
CA ARG A 74 12.36 -15.53 5.71
C ARG A 74 11.10 -15.39 4.85
N ILE A 75 11.26 -15.11 3.55
CA ILE A 75 10.15 -15.05 2.59
C ILE A 75 9.42 -16.39 2.55
N GLN A 76 10.14 -17.51 2.46
CA GLN A 76 9.55 -18.86 2.47
C GLN A 76 8.79 -19.21 3.76
N LYS A 77 9.01 -18.47 4.85
CA LYS A 77 8.32 -18.66 6.14
C LYS A 77 7.15 -17.70 6.34
N LEU A 78 6.92 -16.79 5.41
CA LEU A 78 5.75 -15.91 5.46
C LEU A 78 4.47 -16.74 5.32
N PRO A 79 3.37 -16.31 5.95
CA PRO A 79 2.08 -16.94 5.71
C PRO A 79 1.63 -16.64 4.27
N GLY A 80 0.75 -17.50 3.73
CA GLY A 80 0.26 -17.37 2.36
C GLY A 80 -0.34 -15.99 2.07
N GLU A 81 -1.11 -15.42 3.01
CA GLU A 81 -1.72 -14.09 2.83
C GLU A 81 -0.70 -12.95 2.68
N ALA A 82 0.52 -13.12 3.18
CA ALA A 82 1.57 -12.09 3.10
C ALA A 82 2.50 -12.23 1.89
N LEU A 83 2.41 -13.35 1.16
CA LEU A 83 3.19 -13.57 -0.06
C LEU A 83 2.70 -12.68 -1.21
N GLY A 84 1.43 -12.27 -1.21
CA GLY A 84 0.90 -11.30 -2.19
C GLY A 84 1.74 -10.01 -2.23
N GLY A 85 2.00 -9.41 -1.06
CA GLY A 85 2.84 -8.22 -0.98
C GLY A 85 4.29 -8.42 -1.42
N VAL A 86 4.84 -9.64 -1.32
CA VAL A 86 6.15 -9.96 -1.90
C VAL A 86 6.09 -9.91 -3.42
N VAL A 87 5.07 -10.51 -4.02
CA VAL A 87 4.86 -10.51 -5.48
C VAL A 87 4.65 -9.09 -6.00
N ASP A 88 3.88 -8.27 -5.30
CA ASP A 88 3.61 -6.88 -5.70
C ASP A 88 4.90 -6.04 -5.73
N ILE A 89 5.77 -6.17 -4.73
CA ILE A 89 7.08 -5.49 -4.70
C ILE A 89 7.94 -5.91 -5.90
N ILE A 90 7.96 -7.21 -6.23
CA ILE A 90 8.74 -7.74 -7.37
C ILE A 90 8.18 -7.22 -8.69
N ARG A 91 6.85 -7.13 -8.84
CA ARG A 91 6.18 -6.62 -10.04
C ARG A 91 6.45 -5.13 -10.27
N GLN A 92 6.41 -4.33 -9.20
CA GLN A 92 6.62 -2.89 -9.29
C GLN A 92 8.01 -2.53 -9.83
N THR A 93 9.02 -3.39 -9.63
CA THR A 93 10.38 -3.14 -10.09
C THR A 93 10.75 -3.90 -11.37
N ASN A 94 10.00 -4.94 -11.74
CA ASN A 94 10.16 -5.67 -13.00
C ASN A 94 9.03 -5.33 -13.98
N THR A 95 9.19 -4.25 -14.74
CA THR A 95 8.20 -3.76 -15.73
C THR A 95 7.93 -4.71 -16.91
N SER A 96 8.67 -5.82 -17.04
CA SER A 96 8.57 -6.77 -18.16
C SER A 96 7.72 -8.01 -17.91
N ALA A 97 7.21 -8.24 -16.69
CA ALA A 97 6.51 -9.46 -16.33
C ALA A 97 5.04 -9.20 -15.98
N THR A 98 4.19 -9.11 -17.00
CA THR A 98 2.74 -8.93 -16.86
C THR A 98 2.00 -10.20 -16.42
N ASP A 99 2.61 -11.38 -16.57
CA ASP A 99 2.04 -12.65 -16.11
C ASP A 99 3.04 -13.40 -15.23
N PHE A 100 2.71 -13.54 -13.95
CA PHE A 100 3.42 -14.44 -13.05
C PHE A 100 2.53 -15.68 -12.85
N PRO A 101 3.03 -16.90 -13.16
CA PRO A 101 2.31 -18.13 -12.87
C PRO A 101 2.11 -18.34 -11.36
N ASP A 102 1.24 -19.27 -10.98
CA ASP A 102 0.91 -19.59 -9.57
C ASP A 102 2.16 -19.86 -8.71
N ASP A 103 3.24 -20.36 -9.32
CA ASP A 103 4.56 -20.54 -8.71
C ASP A 103 5.59 -19.57 -9.32
N VAL A 104 6.04 -18.60 -8.52
CA VAL A 104 7.08 -17.64 -8.92
C VAL A 104 8.44 -18.07 -8.38
N PHE A 105 9.38 -18.37 -9.27
CA PHE A 105 10.78 -18.53 -8.91
C PHE A 105 11.47 -17.17 -8.81
N VAL A 106 11.86 -16.77 -7.61
CA VAL A 106 12.53 -15.48 -7.35
C VAL A 106 14.03 -15.68 -7.17
N ASN A 107 14.83 -15.19 -8.12
CA ASN A 107 16.28 -15.17 -8.01
C ASN A 107 16.76 -13.87 -7.34
N LEU A 108 16.94 -13.88 -6.02
CA LEU A 108 17.41 -12.71 -5.27
C LEU A 108 18.84 -12.27 -5.64
N GLU A 109 19.64 -13.12 -6.29
CA GLU A 109 21.01 -12.75 -6.66
C GLU A 109 21.06 -11.74 -7.80
N GLU A 110 20.08 -11.79 -8.71
CA GLU A 110 19.97 -10.93 -9.90
C GLU A 110 19.11 -9.68 -9.68
N MET A 111 18.48 -9.55 -8.50
CA MET A 111 17.66 -8.38 -8.17
C MET A 111 18.52 -7.17 -7.81
N ASP A 112 18.03 -5.99 -8.15
CA ASP A 112 18.65 -4.74 -7.76
C ASP A 112 18.55 -4.50 -6.24
N ASN A 113 19.45 -3.66 -5.73
CA ASN A 113 19.55 -3.41 -4.29
C ASN A 113 18.30 -2.76 -3.70
N VAL A 114 17.59 -1.91 -4.47
CA VAL A 114 16.37 -1.24 -4.00
C VAL A 114 15.27 -2.27 -3.75
N THR A 115 15.02 -3.15 -4.73
CA THR A 115 14.03 -4.23 -4.60
C THR A 115 14.34 -5.14 -3.41
N LEU A 116 15.61 -5.52 -3.24
CA LEU A 116 16.03 -6.38 -2.12
C LEU A 116 15.71 -5.74 -0.76
N TRP A 117 16.02 -4.46 -0.57
CA TRP A 117 15.72 -3.78 0.70
C TRP A 117 14.23 -3.56 0.92
N ARG A 118 13.44 -3.31 -0.13
CA ARG A 118 11.97 -3.26 -0.03
C ARG A 118 11.41 -4.59 0.45
N LEU A 119 11.85 -5.70 -0.13
CA LEU A 119 11.49 -7.06 0.32
C LEU A 119 11.86 -7.29 1.79
N TYR A 120 13.07 -6.88 2.20
CA TYR A 120 13.51 -7.02 3.59
C TYR A 120 12.62 -6.27 4.58
N PHE A 121 12.28 -5.01 4.29
CA PHE A 121 11.43 -4.22 5.18
C PHE A 121 9.99 -4.74 5.22
N HIS A 122 9.45 -5.20 4.10
CA HIS A 122 8.14 -5.87 4.05
C HIS A 122 8.11 -7.11 4.95
N VAL A 123 9.07 -8.01 4.77
CA VAL A 123 9.19 -9.24 5.57
C VAL A 123 9.32 -8.91 7.06
N GLN A 124 10.08 -7.88 7.42
CA GLN A 124 10.21 -7.44 8.81
C GLN A 124 8.92 -6.85 9.37
N ALA A 125 8.16 -6.10 8.58
CA ALA A 125 6.87 -5.53 9.00
C ALA A 125 5.85 -6.64 9.26
N VAL A 126 5.76 -7.62 8.36
CA VAL A 126 4.87 -8.79 8.52
C VAL A 126 5.27 -9.63 9.73
N ALA A 127 6.57 -9.86 9.94
CA ALA A 127 7.03 -10.60 11.11
C ALA A 127 6.63 -9.89 12.42
N LYS A 128 6.81 -8.57 12.48
CA LYS A 128 6.43 -7.77 13.66
C LYS A 128 4.92 -7.70 13.88
N SER A 129 4.11 -7.63 12.83
CA SER A 129 2.65 -7.58 13.00
C SER A 129 2.11 -8.86 13.62
N LYS A 130 2.71 -10.02 13.31
CA LYS A 130 2.40 -11.30 13.96
C LYS A 130 2.78 -11.38 15.43
N GLU A 131 3.80 -10.64 15.86
CA GLU A 131 4.21 -10.62 17.28
C GLU A 131 3.27 -9.76 18.15
N LEU A 132 2.47 -8.89 17.53
CA LEU A 132 1.58 -7.94 18.19
C LEU A 132 0.11 -8.41 18.25
N LEU A 133 -0.21 -9.55 17.64
CA LEU A 133 -1.54 -10.20 17.63
C LEU A 133 -1.50 -11.50 18.44
#